data_AF-A0A3M3URR6-F1
#
_entry.id   AF-A0A3M3URR6-F1
#
_cell.length_a   1.000
_cell.length_b   1.000
_cell.length_c   1.000
_cell.angle_alpha   90.00
_cell.angle_beta   90.00
_cell.angle_gamma   90.00
#
_symmetry.space_group_name_H-M   'P 1'
#
loop_
_entity.id
_entity.type
_entity.pdbx_description
1 polymer ?
#
loop_
_entity_poly.entity_id
_entity_poly.type
_entity_poly.pdbx_seq_one_letter_code
_entity_poly.pdbx_strand_id
1 'polypeptide(L)'
;NFNSGRCERAVARLARYLRRNPQVRSSLNAQNIGLALNAFSKWPDNPDCQSTASLLADMLASNNSLRHAMDGQSVANALNALSKWPDIPRCAVAADELARRLANNHNLGHVLKPQEFGNTLNALSKWPDKPRCADAASALARRLEAEPGLCNALDPQCVANTLNALSKWPDTPDCKDAAYALASRLANDRELRNALNPQHMANALNAMSKWPNTPYCNDAVKALASRLANDHNLLNALTPQQMANALNALSKWPDVDVSQASADALASRLANDRELRNALSHIGVTQALNALSKWPERANCESATDVLAGRLAEDNDLRQAMGEHHVAVS
;
A
#
# COMPACT_ATOMS: atom_id res chain seq x y z
N ASN A 1 26.62 -2.41 5.61
CA ASN A 1 25.82 -1.47 6.42
C ASN A 1 26.60 -0.25 6.97
N PHE A 2 27.74 0.17 6.40
CA PHE A 2 28.57 1.26 6.94
C PHE A 2 28.28 2.69 6.41
N ASN A 3 27.24 2.92 5.61
CA ASN A 3 27.05 4.20 4.89
C ASN A 3 25.73 4.95 5.13
N SER A 4 24.72 4.36 5.80
CA SER A 4 23.38 4.99 5.92
C SER A 4 23.43 6.36 6.62
N GLY A 5 24.09 6.45 7.78
CA GLY A 5 24.18 7.70 8.54
C GLY A 5 25.06 8.78 7.88
N ARG A 6 26.03 8.41 7.03
CA ARG A 6 26.82 9.39 6.26
C ARG A 6 25.96 9.98 5.14
N CYS A 7 25.22 9.14 4.42
CA CYS A 7 24.28 9.56 3.39
C CYS A 7 23.18 10.45 3.97
N GLU A 8 22.60 10.09 5.12
CA GLU A 8 21.61 10.91 5.80
C GLU A 8 22.14 12.31 6.11
N ARG A 9 23.31 12.39 6.75
CA ARG A 9 23.93 13.68 7.09
C ARG A 9 24.21 14.53 5.84
N ALA A 10 24.64 13.91 4.74
CA ALA A 10 24.87 14.62 3.49
C ALA A 10 23.57 15.19 2.91
N VAL A 11 22.50 14.40 2.89
CA VAL A 11 21.20 14.84 2.39
C VAL A 11 20.56 15.88 3.30
N ALA A 12 20.66 15.74 4.62
CA ALA A 12 20.23 16.76 5.57
C ALA A 12 21.03 18.07 5.44
N ARG A 13 22.33 18.01 5.11
CA ARG A 13 23.14 19.21 4.78
C ARG A 13 22.65 19.89 3.51
N LEU A 14 22.37 19.13 2.45
CA LEU A 14 21.78 19.66 1.21
C LEU A 14 20.41 20.28 1.48
N ALA A 15 19.56 19.61 2.27
CA ALA A 15 18.25 20.11 2.65
C ALA A 15 18.36 21.45 3.39
N ARG A 16 19.26 21.57 4.36
CA ARG A 16 19.55 22.84 5.06
C ARG A 16 20.08 23.91 4.12
N TYR A 17 20.96 23.55 3.19
CA TYR A 17 21.50 24.48 2.22
C TYR A 17 20.39 25.07 1.34
N LEU A 18 19.53 24.23 0.76
CA LEU A 18 18.38 24.70 -0.04
C LEU A 18 17.35 25.48 0.79
N ARG A 19 17.17 25.13 2.06
CA ARG A 19 16.28 25.87 2.98
C ARG A 19 16.78 27.29 3.23
N ARG A 20 18.08 27.44 3.51
CA ARG A 20 18.74 28.72 3.81
C ARG A 20 19.00 29.60 2.59
N ASN A 21 19.03 29.02 1.38
CA ASN A 21 19.34 29.73 0.14
C ASN A 21 18.12 29.72 -0.80
N PRO A 22 17.13 30.62 -0.61
CA PRO A 22 15.91 30.64 -1.41
C PRO A 22 16.19 30.89 -2.90
N GLN A 23 17.21 31.67 -3.24
CA GLN A 23 17.60 31.91 -4.63
C GLN A 23 18.06 30.63 -5.33
N VAL A 24 18.90 29.83 -4.66
CA VAL A 24 19.37 28.53 -5.18
C VAL A 24 18.21 27.53 -5.28
N ARG A 25 17.30 27.55 -4.31
CA ARG A 25 16.11 26.70 -4.35
C ARG A 25 15.20 27.06 -5.53
N SER A 26 14.96 28.35 -5.75
CA SER A 26 14.14 28.85 -6.86
C SER A 26 14.77 28.63 -8.24
N SER A 27 16.10 28.49 -8.33
CA SER A 27 16.80 28.19 -9.59
C SER A 27 16.80 26.69 -9.96
N LEU A 28 16.25 25.80 -9.11
CA LEU A 28 16.16 24.38 -9.44
C LEU A 28 15.19 24.17 -10.60
N ASN A 29 15.64 23.44 -11.62
CA ASN A 29 14.77 22.97 -12.70
C ASN A 29 13.86 21.81 -12.23
N ALA A 30 12.89 21.46 -13.07
CA ALA A 30 11.91 20.39 -12.82
C ALA A 30 12.54 19.04 -12.42
N GLN A 31 13.58 18.61 -13.13
CA GLN A 31 14.28 17.35 -12.88
C GLN A 31 15.01 17.38 -11.52
N ASN A 32 15.72 18.47 -11.22
CA ASN A 32 16.45 18.63 -9.96
C ASN A 32 15.51 18.68 -8.76
N ILE A 33 14.31 19.23 -8.90
CA ILE A 33 13.28 19.18 -7.84
C ILE A 33 12.81 17.75 -7.61
N GLY A 34 12.51 17.00 -8.67
CA GLY A 34 12.13 15.59 -8.56
C GLY A 34 13.21 14.75 -7.88
N LEU A 35 14.49 14.95 -8.25
CA LEU A 35 15.64 14.27 -7.64
C LEU A 35 15.87 14.68 -6.18
N ALA A 36 15.74 15.97 -5.85
CA ALA A 36 15.87 16.46 -4.49
C ALA A 36 14.78 15.89 -3.57
N LEU A 37 13.51 15.91 -4.03
CA LEU A 37 12.39 15.30 -3.31
C LEU A 37 12.63 13.79 -3.08
N ASN A 38 13.05 13.07 -4.12
CA ASN A 38 13.37 11.64 -4.01
C ASN A 38 14.57 11.36 -3.09
N ALA A 39 15.53 12.28 -2.98
CA ALA A 39 16.62 12.16 -2.02
C ALA A 39 16.13 12.37 -0.58
N PHE A 40 15.30 13.38 -0.35
CA PHE A 40 14.75 13.70 0.98
C PHE A 40 13.81 12.60 1.48
N SER A 41 13.03 11.97 0.60
CA SER A 41 12.08 10.91 0.95
C SER A 41 12.73 9.62 1.49
N LYS A 42 14.05 9.46 1.33
CA LYS A 42 14.82 8.35 1.93
C LYS A 42 14.97 8.49 3.45
N TRP A 43 14.82 9.69 4.00
CA TRP A 43 14.86 9.97 5.43
C TRP A 43 13.66 10.85 5.80
N PRO A 44 12.43 10.29 5.77
CA PRO A 44 11.21 11.07 5.95
C PRO A 44 11.08 11.67 7.36
N ASP A 45 11.67 11.01 8.35
CA ASP A 45 11.68 11.45 9.75
C ASP A 45 12.75 12.52 10.04
N ASN A 46 13.62 12.83 9.07
CA ASN A 46 14.62 13.88 9.24
C ASN A 46 13.96 15.26 9.05
N PRO A 47 13.98 16.14 10.06
CA PRO A 47 13.22 17.38 10.03
C PRO A 47 13.71 18.37 8.97
N ASP A 48 15.00 18.34 8.61
CA ASP A 48 15.53 19.16 7.53
C ASP A 48 15.02 18.66 6.16
N CYS A 49 15.00 17.33 5.95
CA CYS A 49 14.43 16.72 4.75
C CYS A 49 12.95 17.06 4.60
N GLN A 50 12.15 16.85 5.66
CA GLN A 50 10.72 17.16 5.67
C GLN A 50 10.45 18.64 5.40
N SER A 51 11.16 19.55 6.09
CA SER A 51 10.97 20.99 5.92
C SER A 51 11.29 21.45 4.51
N THR A 52 12.40 20.97 3.93
CA THR A 52 12.79 21.35 2.57
C THR A 52 11.89 20.69 1.52
N ALA A 53 11.44 19.46 1.73
CA ALA A 53 10.46 18.82 0.87
C ALA A 53 9.13 19.58 0.85
N SER A 54 8.68 20.10 2.00
CA SER A 54 7.49 20.97 2.08
C SER A 54 7.64 22.25 1.25
N LEU A 55 8.83 22.87 1.26
CA LEU A 55 9.13 24.06 0.44
C LEU A 55 9.16 23.72 -1.06
N LEU A 56 9.71 22.57 -1.45
CA LEU A 56 9.70 22.12 -2.84
C LEU A 56 8.28 21.74 -3.31
N ALA A 57 7.49 21.13 -2.42
CA ALA A 57 6.08 20.86 -2.68
C ALA A 57 5.30 22.17 -2.92
N ASP A 58 5.59 23.22 -2.15
CA ASP A 58 4.98 24.53 -2.35
C ASP A 58 5.28 25.15 -3.72
N MET A 59 6.54 25.02 -4.16
CA MET A 59 6.95 25.45 -5.50
C MET A 59 6.20 24.65 -6.57
N LEU A 60 6.09 23.33 -6.40
CA LEU A 60 5.34 22.48 -7.33
C LEU A 60 3.85 22.81 -7.31
N ALA A 61 3.24 23.12 -6.17
CA ALA A 61 1.84 23.51 -6.07
C ALA A 61 1.58 24.86 -6.79
N SER A 62 2.46 25.83 -6.60
CA SER A 62 2.25 27.20 -7.06
C SER A 62 2.72 27.49 -8.49
N ASN A 63 3.60 26.66 -9.06
CA ASN A 63 4.21 26.92 -10.37
C ASN A 63 3.77 25.90 -11.44
N ASN A 64 2.81 26.30 -12.27
CA ASN A 64 2.30 25.45 -13.36
C ASN A 64 3.38 25.15 -14.41
N SER A 65 4.18 26.14 -14.81
CA SER A 65 5.25 25.96 -15.80
C SER A 65 6.29 24.94 -15.32
N LEU A 66 6.63 24.97 -14.04
CA LEU A 66 7.53 24.00 -13.43
C LEU A 66 6.97 22.58 -13.49
N ARG A 67 5.68 22.39 -13.12
CA ARG A 67 5.01 21.09 -13.25
C ARG A 67 4.99 20.62 -14.70
N HIS A 68 4.71 21.50 -15.65
CA HIS A 68 4.66 21.18 -17.08
C HIS A 68 6.03 20.83 -17.69
N ALA A 69 7.13 21.33 -17.11
CA ALA A 69 8.49 20.97 -17.51
C ALA A 69 8.96 19.62 -16.96
N MET A 70 8.25 18.99 -16.02
CA MET A 70 8.59 17.66 -15.52
C MET A 70 8.23 16.58 -16.56
N ASP A 71 9.15 15.68 -16.86
CA ASP A 71 8.84 14.46 -17.61
C ASP A 71 8.11 13.42 -16.73
N GLY A 72 7.69 12.29 -17.32
CA GLY A 72 6.95 11.24 -16.60
C GLY A 72 7.72 10.69 -15.40
N GLN A 73 9.03 10.44 -15.55
CA GLN A 73 9.88 9.96 -14.46
C GLN A 73 9.97 10.98 -13.31
N SER A 74 10.13 12.28 -13.63
CA SER A 74 10.17 13.34 -12.62
C SER A 74 8.84 13.46 -11.87
N VAL A 75 7.70 13.32 -12.56
CA VAL A 75 6.37 13.28 -11.93
C VAL A 75 6.24 12.08 -11.00
N ALA A 76 6.59 10.89 -11.45
CA ALA A 76 6.54 9.66 -10.64
C ALA A 76 7.43 9.76 -9.39
N ASN A 77 8.66 10.26 -9.54
CA ASN A 77 9.58 10.48 -8.42
C ASN A 77 9.05 11.51 -7.42
N ALA A 78 8.48 12.62 -7.90
CA ALA A 78 7.89 13.64 -7.03
C ALA A 78 6.68 13.08 -6.28
N LEU A 79 5.73 12.43 -6.95
CA LEU A 79 4.57 11.80 -6.29
C LEU A 79 5.02 10.77 -5.24
N ASN A 80 5.92 9.86 -5.60
CA ASN A 80 6.44 8.86 -4.68
C ASN A 80 7.13 9.49 -3.46
N ALA A 81 7.88 10.58 -3.66
CA ALA A 81 8.51 11.30 -2.56
C ALA A 81 7.51 12.02 -1.66
N LEU A 82 6.57 12.76 -2.24
CA LEU A 82 5.52 13.48 -1.50
C LEU A 82 4.65 12.52 -0.67
N SER A 83 4.46 11.28 -1.15
CA SER A 83 3.69 10.24 -0.46
C SER A 83 4.29 9.79 0.89
N LYS A 84 5.53 10.21 1.21
CA LYS A 84 6.12 10.04 2.54
C LYS A 84 5.61 11.01 3.58
N TRP A 85 4.97 12.10 3.15
CA TRP A 85 4.41 13.12 4.03
C TRP A 85 2.97 13.45 3.61
N PRO A 86 2.05 12.47 3.63
CA PRO A 86 0.69 12.65 3.12
C PRO A 86 -0.10 13.70 3.92
N ASP A 87 0.22 13.84 5.20
CA ASP A 87 -0.45 14.76 6.13
C ASP A 87 0.09 16.19 6.07
N ILE A 88 1.17 16.45 5.31
CA ILE A 88 1.64 17.82 5.08
C ILE A 88 0.76 18.46 4.00
N PRO A 89 0.00 19.55 4.29
CA PRO A 89 -0.96 20.10 3.34
C PRO A 89 -0.34 20.50 2.00
N ARG A 90 0.87 21.08 2.02
CA ARG A 90 1.60 21.47 0.80
C ARG A 90 1.98 20.25 -0.06
N CYS A 91 2.30 19.11 0.56
CA CYS A 91 2.57 17.87 -0.17
C CYS A 91 1.31 17.32 -0.82
N ALA A 92 0.17 17.34 -0.11
CA ALA A 92 -1.12 16.94 -0.66
C ALA A 92 -1.55 17.82 -1.85
N VAL A 93 -1.39 19.15 -1.76
CA VAL A 93 -1.71 20.07 -2.86
C VAL A 93 -0.80 19.84 -4.07
N ALA A 94 0.51 19.67 -3.85
CA ALA A 94 1.44 19.38 -4.93
C ALA A 94 1.12 18.04 -5.62
N ALA A 95 0.78 17.01 -4.84
CA ALA A 95 0.38 15.71 -5.36
C ALA A 95 -0.93 15.80 -6.16
N ASP A 96 -1.93 16.54 -5.68
CA ASP A 96 -3.20 16.77 -6.37
C ASP A 96 -3.01 17.46 -7.73
N GLU A 97 -2.12 18.45 -7.81
CA GLU A 97 -1.79 19.13 -9.09
C GLU A 97 -0.98 18.26 -10.06
N LEU A 98 -0.09 17.41 -9.55
CA LEU A 98 0.61 16.42 -10.38
C LEU A 98 -0.34 15.33 -10.87
N ALA A 99 -1.26 14.87 -10.02
CA ALA A 99 -2.31 13.91 -10.36
C ALA A 99 -3.23 14.48 -11.46
N ARG A 100 -3.66 15.75 -11.32
CA ARG A 100 -4.41 16.47 -12.36
C ARG A 100 -3.72 16.40 -13.72
N ARG A 101 -2.41 16.66 -13.72
CA ARG A 101 -1.60 16.64 -14.95
C ARG A 101 -1.51 15.24 -15.53
N LEU A 102 -1.33 14.22 -14.68
CA LEU A 102 -1.26 12.82 -15.09
C LEU A 102 -2.58 12.34 -15.72
N ALA A 103 -3.72 12.69 -15.10
CA ALA A 103 -5.05 12.37 -15.62
C ALA A 103 -5.32 13.02 -16.99
N ASN A 104 -4.88 14.26 -17.18
CA ASN A 104 -5.14 15.03 -18.41
C ASN A 104 -4.10 14.84 -19.53
N ASN A 105 -3.02 14.09 -19.29
CA ASN A 105 -1.95 13.88 -20.27
C ASN A 105 -1.57 12.40 -20.34
N HIS A 106 -2.21 11.67 -21.25
CA HIS A 106 -1.98 10.25 -21.49
C HIS A 106 -0.51 9.92 -21.77
N ASN A 107 0.23 10.81 -22.45
CA ASN A 107 1.64 10.57 -22.76
C ASN A 107 2.50 10.49 -21.49
N LEU A 108 2.19 11.26 -20.44
CA LEU A 108 2.92 11.16 -19.17
C LEU A 108 2.73 9.81 -18.50
N GLY A 109 1.50 9.29 -18.51
CA GLY A 109 1.21 7.96 -17.99
C GLY A 109 1.85 6.86 -18.84
N HIS A 110 1.89 7.03 -20.16
CA HIS A 110 2.39 6.01 -21.10
C HIS A 110 3.92 5.84 -21.07
N VAL A 111 4.68 6.91 -20.80
CA VAL A 111 6.14 6.82 -20.69
C VAL A 111 6.63 6.17 -19.38
N LEU A 112 5.74 5.98 -18.39
CA LEU A 112 6.12 5.36 -17.13
C LEU A 112 6.54 3.91 -17.34
N LYS A 113 7.74 3.58 -16.87
CA LYS A 113 8.23 2.20 -16.79
C LYS A 113 7.46 1.42 -15.73
N PRO A 114 7.45 0.07 -15.76
CA PRO A 114 6.72 -0.77 -14.80
C PRO A 114 6.88 -0.36 -13.32
N GLN A 115 8.12 -0.09 -12.89
CA GLN A 115 8.40 0.33 -11.52
C GLN A 115 7.87 1.73 -11.19
N GLU A 116 8.04 2.69 -12.12
CA GLU A 116 7.54 4.07 -11.97
C GLU A 116 6.01 4.08 -11.95
N PHE A 117 5.38 3.23 -12.76
CA PHE A 117 3.94 3.03 -12.81
C PHE A 117 3.40 2.54 -11.45
N GLY A 118 3.94 1.43 -10.93
CA GLY A 118 3.50 0.87 -9.65
C GLY A 118 3.74 1.82 -8.47
N ASN A 119 4.88 2.52 -8.46
CA ASN A 119 5.16 3.54 -7.45
C ASN A 119 4.22 4.74 -7.54
N THR A 120 3.83 5.17 -8.75
CA THR A 120 2.91 6.28 -8.95
C THR A 120 1.52 5.95 -8.42
N LEU A 121 0.96 4.79 -8.74
CA LEU A 121 -0.33 4.35 -8.18
C LEU A 121 -0.27 4.23 -6.66
N ASN A 122 0.78 3.60 -6.13
CA ASN A 122 0.96 3.49 -4.69
C ASN A 122 1.09 4.87 -4.00
N ALA A 123 1.72 5.85 -4.64
CA ALA A 123 1.80 7.20 -4.14
C ALA A 123 0.43 7.91 -4.12
N LEU A 124 -0.32 7.83 -5.23
CA LEU A 124 -1.67 8.40 -5.33
C LEU A 124 -2.60 7.82 -4.24
N SER A 125 -2.43 6.53 -3.90
CA SER A 125 -3.23 5.84 -2.88
C SER A 125 -3.11 6.43 -1.46
N LYS A 126 -2.18 7.36 -1.23
CA LYS A 126 -2.06 8.10 0.03
C LYS A 126 -3.07 9.24 0.16
N TRP A 127 -3.73 9.63 -0.91
CA TRP A 127 -4.78 10.64 -0.92
C TRP A 127 -6.04 10.11 -1.62
N PRO A 128 -6.67 9.03 -1.10
CA PRO A 128 -7.79 8.39 -1.77
C PRO A 128 -9.02 9.31 -1.89
N ASP A 129 -9.18 10.25 -0.97
CA ASP A 129 -10.29 11.21 -0.92
C ASP A 129 -10.12 12.40 -1.88
N LYS A 130 -8.99 12.48 -2.61
CA LYS A 130 -8.75 13.52 -3.63
C LYS A 130 -9.28 13.03 -4.98
N PRO A 131 -10.32 13.67 -5.56
CA PRO A 131 -10.89 13.25 -6.84
C PRO A 131 -9.85 13.16 -7.96
N ARG A 132 -8.91 14.10 -8.01
CA ARG A 132 -7.86 14.10 -9.05
C ARG A 132 -6.86 12.96 -8.90
N CYS A 133 -6.66 12.45 -7.68
CA CYS A 133 -5.87 11.23 -7.46
C CYS A 133 -6.62 10.00 -7.95
N ALA A 134 -7.95 9.95 -7.75
CA ALA A 134 -8.81 8.90 -8.32
C ALA A 134 -8.81 8.95 -9.86
N ASP A 135 -8.95 10.13 -10.47
CA ASP A 135 -8.90 10.31 -11.94
C ASP A 135 -7.57 9.84 -12.53
N ALA A 136 -6.46 10.22 -11.89
CA ALA A 136 -5.12 9.78 -12.29
C ALA A 136 -4.94 8.27 -12.14
N ALA A 137 -5.45 7.69 -11.06
CA ALA A 137 -5.43 6.25 -10.83
C ALA A 137 -6.28 5.50 -11.87
N SER A 138 -7.48 6.01 -12.20
CA SER A 138 -8.33 5.50 -13.28
C SER A 138 -7.61 5.52 -14.64
N ALA A 139 -6.94 6.62 -14.98
CA ALA A 139 -6.19 6.73 -16.23
C ALA A 139 -5.04 5.72 -16.32
N LEU A 140 -4.29 5.53 -15.24
CA LEU A 140 -3.23 4.52 -15.17
C LEU A 140 -3.79 3.09 -15.16
N ALA A 141 -4.90 2.85 -14.47
CA ALA A 141 -5.56 1.54 -14.41
C ALA A 141 -6.04 1.10 -15.79
N ARG A 142 -6.67 2.01 -16.55
CA ARG A 142 -7.08 1.77 -17.94
C ARG A 142 -5.90 1.38 -18.83
N ARG A 143 -4.74 2.02 -18.64
CA ARG A 143 -3.50 1.64 -19.33
C ARG A 143 -3.06 0.22 -18.98
N LEU A 144 -3.09 -0.13 -17.69
CA LEU A 144 -2.66 -1.46 -17.23
C LEU A 144 -3.54 -2.58 -17.80
N GLU A 145 -4.83 -2.35 -17.90
CA GLU A 145 -5.79 -3.28 -18.49
C GLU A 145 -5.56 -3.41 -20.00
N ALA A 146 -5.41 -2.28 -20.71
CA ALA A 146 -5.21 -2.26 -22.16
C ALA A 146 -3.84 -2.77 -22.63
N GLU A 147 -2.82 -2.78 -21.75
CA GLU A 147 -1.45 -3.21 -22.07
C GLU A 147 -1.05 -4.48 -21.27
N PRO A 148 -1.39 -5.69 -21.74
CA PRO A 148 -0.97 -6.93 -21.09
C PRO A 148 0.55 -7.05 -20.91
N GLY A 149 1.33 -6.46 -21.82
CA GLY A 149 2.79 -6.37 -21.72
C GLY A 149 3.25 -5.59 -20.48
N LEU A 150 2.58 -4.48 -20.14
CA LEU A 150 2.85 -3.72 -18.92
C LEU A 150 2.48 -4.53 -17.69
N CYS A 151 1.29 -5.15 -17.70
CA CYS A 151 0.81 -6.02 -16.61
C CYS A 151 1.80 -7.15 -16.31
N ASN A 152 2.33 -7.80 -17.35
CA ASN A 152 3.31 -8.88 -17.24
C ASN A 152 4.72 -8.39 -16.83
N ALA A 153 5.07 -7.14 -17.16
CA ALA A 153 6.36 -6.55 -16.81
C ALA A 153 6.45 -6.04 -15.37
N LEU A 154 5.34 -5.95 -14.63
CA LEU A 154 5.37 -5.62 -13.20
C LEU A 154 6.07 -6.72 -12.41
N ASP A 155 7.04 -6.36 -11.59
CA ASP A 155 7.66 -7.27 -10.63
C ASP A 155 6.69 -7.62 -9.47
N PRO A 156 6.99 -8.62 -8.63
CA PRO A 156 6.09 -9.04 -7.55
C PRO A 156 5.72 -7.92 -6.56
N GLN A 157 6.66 -7.02 -6.26
CA GLN A 157 6.41 -5.88 -5.38
C GLN A 157 5.45 -4.89 -6.04
N CYS A 158 5.66 -4.58 -7.32
CA CYS A 158 4.83 -3.68 -8.09
C CYS A 158 3.42 -4.23 -8.28
N VAL A 159 3.25 -5.55 -8.46
CA VAL A 159 1.93 -6.20 -8.51
C VAL A 159 1.18 -5.98 -7.20
N ALA A 160 1.79 -6.30 -6.05
CA ALA A 160 1.14 -6.15 -4.76
C ALA A 160 0.84 -4.69 -4.39
N ASN A 161 1.77 -3.77 -4.67
CA ASN A 161 1.57 -2.35 -4.44
C ASN A 161 0.48 -1.78 -5.34
N THR A 162 0.44 -2.17 -6.62
CA THR A 162 -0.60 -1.75 -7.57
C THR A 162 -1.96 -2.25 -7.13
N LEU A 163 -2.11 -3.54 -6.80
CA LEU A 163 -3.38 -4.08 -6.27
C LEU A 163 -3.84 -3.32 -5.02
N ASN A 164 -2.94 -3.12 -4.06
CA ASN A 164 -3.26 -2.38 -2.84
C ASN A 164 -3.65 -0.92 -3.12
N ALA A 165 -3.01 -0.28 -4.10
CA ALA A 165 -3.37 1.08 -4.52
C ALA A 165 -4.76 1.13 -5.16
N LEU A 166 -5.04 0.25 -6.14
CA LEU A 166 -6.33 0.17 -6.81
C LEU A 166 -7.48 -0.11 -5.83
N SER A 167 -7.21 -0.89 -4.77
CA SER A 167 -8.20 -1.20 -3.72
C SER A 167 -8.68 0.03 -2.92
N LYS A 168 -8.05 1.20 -3.09
CA LYS A 168 -8.52 2.47 -2.53
C LYS A 168 -9.69 3.09 -3.29
N TRP A 169 -9.91 2.68 -4.53
CA TRP A 169 -11.02 3.13 -5.37
C TRP A 169 -11.80 1.91 -5.91
N PRO A 170 -12.39 1.08 -5.03
CA PRO A 170 -13.01 -0.19 -5.42
C PRO A 170 -14.22 -0.03 -6.34
N ASP A 171 -14.88 1.13 -6.26
CA ASP A 171 -16.06 1.49 -7.05
C ASP A 171 -15.71 2.13 -8.40
N THR A 172 -14.42 2.39 -8.67
CA THR A 172 -13.97 2.90 -9.98
C THR A 172 -13.80 1.73 -10.96
N PRO A 173 -14.57 1.68 -12.07
CA PRO A 173 -14.54 0.55 -13.00
C PRO A 173 -13.14 0.24 -13.54
N ASP A 174 -12.39 1.25 -14.00
CA ASP A 174 -11.03 1.02 -14.53
C ASP A 174 -10.11 0.39 -13.45
N CYS A 175 -10.24 0.80 -12.19
CA CYS A 175 -9.43 0.25 -11.10
C CYS A 175 -9.78 -1.21 -10.81
N LYS A 176 -11.06 -1.54 -10.87
CA LYS A 176 -11.57 -2.90 -10.73
C LYS A 176 -11.08 -3.80 -11.87
N ASP A 177 -11.18 -3.35 -13.11
CA ASP A 177 -10.78 -4.14 -14.28
C ASP A 177 -9.26 -4.37 -14.31
N ALA A 178 -8.47 -3.35 -13.98
CA ALA A 178 -7.02 -3.47 -13.80
C ALA A 178 -6.65 -4.44 -12.66
N ALA A 179 -7.40 -4.42 -11.55
CA ALA A 179 -7.21 -5.39 -10.47
C ALA A 179 -7.53 -6.82 -10.91
N TYR A 180 -8.52 -7.02 -11.79
CA TYR A 180 -8.82 -8.33 -12.36
C TYR A 180 -7.73 -8.84 -13.29
N ALA A 181 -7.12 -7.96 -14.10
CA ALA A 181 -5.96 -8.33 -14.92
C ALA A 181 -4.80 -8.83 -14.03
N LEU A 182 -4.50 -8.12 -12.93
CA LEU A 182 -3.47 -8.53 -11.98
C LEU A 182 -3.83 -9.81 -11.21
N ALA A 183 -5.08 -9.96 -10.80
CA ALA A 183 -5.57 -11.18 -10.14
C ALA A 183 -5.47 -12.38 -11.09
N SER A 184 -5.88 -12.23 -12.35
CA SER A 184 -5.74 -13.26 -13.38
C SER A 184 -4.27 -13.66 -13.59
N ARG A 185 -3.35 -12.69 -13.66
CA ARG A 185 -1.91 -12.97 -13.70
C ARG A 185 -1.47 -13.73 -12.46
N LEU A 186 -1.85 -13.28 -11.26
CA LEU A 186 -1.53 -13.98 -10.01
C LEU A 186 -2.10 -15.39 -9.97
N ALA A 187 -3.27 -15.67 -10.55
CA ALA A 187 -3.84 -17.02 -10.59
C ALA A 187 -3.07 -17.96 -11.55
N ASN A 188 -2.49 -17.42 -12.62
CA ASN A 188 -1.85 -18.22 -13.67
C ASN A 188 -0.31 -18.29 -13.57
N ASP A 189 0.33 -17.32 -12.92
CA ASP A 189 1.79 -17.22 -12.79
C ASP A 189 2.27 -17.72 -11.42
N ARG A 190 2.72 -18.98 -11.37
CA ARG A 190 3.23 -19.61 -10.14
C ARG A 190 4.54 -18.98 -9.65
N GLU A 191 5.41 -18.55 -10.57
CA GLU A 191 6.69 -17.94 -10.20
C GLU A 191 6.47 -16.59 -9.53
N LEU A 192 5.60 -15.76 -10.10
CA LEU A 192 5.15 -14.51 -9.49
C LEU A 192 4.58 -14.74 -8.10
N ARG A 193 3.65 -15.70 -7.95
CA ARG A 193 3.06 -16.04 -6.65
C ARG A 193 4.11 -16.43 -5.62
N ASN A 194 5.10 -17.23 -6.01
CA ASN A 194 6.16 -17.70 -5.13
C ASN A 194 7.15 -16.58 -4.75
N ALA A 195 7.34 -15.61 -5.64
CA ALA A 195 8.22 -14.47 -5.41
C ALA A 195 7.61 -13.38 -4.51
N LEU A 196 6.31 -13.43 -4.21
CA LEU A 196 5.70 -12.57 -3.21
C LEU A 196 6.27 -12.90 -1.82
N ASN A 197 6.80 -11.88 -1.13
CA ASN A 197 7.15 -11.99 0.29
C ASN A 197 5.87 -11.93 1.17
N PRO A 198 5.96 -12.17 2.50
CA PRO A 198 4.79 -12.16 3.38
C PRO A 198 3.97 -10.87 3.30
N GLN A 199 4.63 -9.71 3.28
CA GLN A 199 3.97 -8.41 3.19
C GLN A 199 3.20 -8.24 1.87
N HIS A 200 3.84 -8.58 0.75
CA HIS A 200 3.25 -8.45 -0.59
C HIS A 200 2.06 -9.39 -0.75
N MET A 201 2.14 -10.61 -0.23
CA MET A 201 1.00 -11.54 -0.22
C MET A 201 -0.16 -11.01 0.61
N ALA A 202 0.09 -10.56 1.84
CA ALA A 202 -0.97 -10.03 2.71
C ALA A 202 -1.64 -8.80 2.09
N ASN A 203 -0.87 -7.91 1.46
CA ASN A 203 -1.39 -6.75 0.73
C ASN A 203 -2.25 -7.18 -0.47
N ALA A 204 -1.82 -8.16 -1.25
CA ALA A 204 -2.58 -8.65 -2.41
C ALA A 204 -3.91 -9.30 -1.98
N LEU A 205 -3.90 -10.14 -0.93
CA LEU A 205 -5.11 -10.74 -0.37
C LEU A 205 -6.09 -9.65 0.12
N ASN A 206 -5.61 -8.71 0.93
CA ASN A 206 -6.44 -7.63 1.47
C ASN A 206 -6.98 -6.69 0.37
N ALA A 207 -6.21 -6.46 -0.70
CA ALA A 207 -6.69 -5.70 -1.85
C ALA A 207 -7.83 -6.43 -2.57
N MET A 208 -7.64 -7.72 -2.89
CA MET A 208 -8.66 -8.51 -3.59
C MET A 208 -9.93 -8.71 -2.76
N SER A 209 -9.86 -8.60 -1.42
CA SER A 209 -11.02 -8.66 -0.55
C SER A 209 -12.04 -7.53 -0.78
N LYS A 210 -11.70 -6.52 -1.60
CA LYS A 210 -12.63 -5.48 -2.06
C LYS A 210 -13.53 -5.94 -3.21
N TRP A 211 -13.18 -7.01 -3.90
CA TRP A 211 -13.93 -7.56 -5.03
C TRP A 211 -14.17 -9.08 -4.87
N PRO A 212 -14.85 -9.53 -3.79
CA PRO A 212 -14.94 -10.96 -3.46
C PRO A 212 -15.84 -11.79 -4.40
N ASN A 213 -16.69 -11.14 -5.19
CA ASN A 213 -17.69 -11.79 -6.02
C ASN A 213 -17.23 -11.99 -7.47
N THR A 214 -15.93 -12.10 -7.75
CA THR A 214 -15.42 -12.28 -9.12
C THR A 214 -14.53 -13.50 -9.29
N PRO A 215 -14.65 -14.23 -10.43
CA PRO A 215 -13.82 -15.40 -10.69
C PRO A 215 -12.32 -15.10 -10.62
N TYR A 216 -11.88 -13.96 -11.15
CA TYR A 216 -10.47 -13.58 -11.18
C TYR A 216 -9.86 -13.45 -9.78
N CYS A 217 -10.56 -12.77 -8.86
CA CYS A 217 -10.11 -12.66 -7.47
C CYS A 217 -10.23 -14.01 -6.74
N ASN A 218 -11.28 -14.79 -7.01
CA ASN A 218 -11.46 -16.11 -6.40
C ASN A 218 -10.28 -17.05 -6.70
N ASP A 219 -9.85 -17.14 -7.96
CA ASP A 219 -8.78 -18.06 -8.37
C ASP A 219 -7.42 -17.61 -7.85
N ALA A 220 -7.15 -16.30 -7.86
CA ALA A 220 -5.94 -15.73 -7.28
C ALA A 220 -5.86 -15.97 -5.77
N VAL A 221 -6.98 -15.74 -5.05
CA VAL A 221 -7.07 -15.97 -3.61
C VAL A 221 -6.92 -17.45 -3.28
N LYS A 222 -7.56 -18.36 -4.02
CA LYS A 222 -7.35 -19.80 -3.87
C LYS A 222 -5.87 -20.15 -3.97
N ALA A 223 -5.18 -19.67 -5.00
CA ALA A 223 -3.77 -19.97 -5.20
C ALA A 223 -2.85 -19.38 -4.10
N LEU A 224 -3.12 -18.15 -3.63
CA LEU A 224 -2.37 -17.55 -2.53
C LEU A 224 -2.67 -18.22 -1.18
N ALA A 225 -3.93 -18.57 -0.91
CA ALA A 225 -4.35 -19.30 0.28
C ALA A 225 -3.73 -20.71 0.30
N SER A 226 -3.69 -21.41 -0.84
CA SER A 226 -2.95 -22.68 -0.97
C SER A 226 -1.50 -22.53 -0.56
N ARG A 227 -0.82 -21.48 -1.04
CA ARG A 227 0.57 -21.23 -0.67
C ARG A 227 0.69 -20.95 0.82
N LEU A 228 -0.16 -20.09 1.37
CA LEU A 228 -0.11 -19.70 2.78
C LEU A 228 -0.36 -20.89 3.73
N ALA A 229 -1.29 -21.78 3.39
CA ALA A 229 -1.56 -22.99 4.17
C ALA A 229 -0.39 -24.01 4.16
N ASN A 230 0.40 -24.05 3.07
CA ASN A 230 1.47 -25.05 2.89
C ASN A 230 2.87 -24.52 3.24
N ASP A 231 3.10 -23.21 3.13
CA ASP A 231 4.39 -22.57 3.39
C ASP A 231 4.45 -22.00 4.82
N HIS A 232 4.92 -22.82 5.75
CA HIS A 232 4.99 -22.45 7.18
C HIS A 232 5.98 -21.31 7.42
N ASN A 233 7.06 -21.21 6.63
CA ASN A 233 8.02 -20.12 6.75
C ASN A 233 7.38 -18.78 6.37
N LEU A 234 6.62 -18.76 5.28
CA LEU A 234 5.85 -17.59 4.86
C LEU A 234 4.81 -17.20 5.92
N LEU A 235 4.06 -18.18 6.43
CA LEU A 235 3.03 -17.95 7.44
C LEU A 235 3.62 -17.40 8.74
N ASN A 236 4.74 -17.95 9.21
CA ASN A 236 5.42 -17.51 10.42
C ASN A 236 6.11 -16.15 10.25
N ALA A 237 6.51 -15.79 9.04
CA ALA A 237 7.11 -14.48 8.74
C ALA A 237 6.09 -13.33 8.64
N LEU A 238 4.77 -13.62 8.65
CA LEU A 238 3.75 -12.57 8.72
C LEU A 238 3.87 -11.83 10.06
N THR A 239 3.92 -10.50 9.99
CA THR A 239 3.74 -9.64 11.17
C THR A 239 2.29 -9.73 11.69
N PRO A 240 2.00 -9.31 12.93
CA PRO A 240 0.64 -9.30 13.47
C PRO A 240 -0.38 -8.59 12.57
N GLN A 241 -0.03 -7.40 12.05
CA GLN A 241 -0.91 -6.66 11.14
C GLN A 241 -1.14 -7.37 9.80
N GLN A 242 -0.09 -7.99 9.24
CA GLN A 242 -0.21 -8.75 7.99
C GLN A 242 -1.07 -10.00 8.17
N MET A 243 -0.94 -10.69 9.31
CA MET A 243 -1.80 -11.82 9.67
C MET A 243 -3.27 -11.41 9.80
N ALA A 244 -3.56 -10.34 10.55
CA ALA A 244 -4.93 -9.86 10.71
C ALA A 244 -5.57 -9.47 9.37
N ASN A 245 -4.81 -8.78 8.49
CA ASN A 245 -5.25 -8.46 7.15
C ASN A 245 -5.49 -9.72 6.29
N ALA A 246 -4.61 -10.73 6.38
CA ALA A 246 -4.78 -11.98 5.64
C ALA A 246 -6.02 -12.75 6.11
N LEU A 247 -6.24 -12.89 7.43
CA LEU A 247 -7.44 -13.51 7.99
C LEU A 247 -8.72 -12.79 7.54
N ASN A 248 -8.77 -11.46 7.69
CA ASN A 248 -9.92 -10.65 7.26
C ASN A 248 -10.16 -10.69 5.75
N ALA A 249 -9.11 -10.85 4.94
CA ALA A 249 -9.26 -11.07 3.52
C ALA A 249 -9.88 -12.43 3.22
N LEU A 250 -9.31 -13.51 3.78
CA LEU A 250 -9.79 -14.88 3.57
C LEU A 250 -11.23 -15.07 4.03
N SER A 251 -11.69 -14.30 5.02
CA SER A 251 -13.06 -14.34 5.53
C SER A 251 -14.11 -13.87 4.53
N LYS A 252 -13.69 -13.30 3.37
CA LYS A 252 -14.58 -13.00 2.24
C LYS A 252 -14.85 -14.21 1.34
N TRP A 253 -14.13 -15.31 1.56
CA TRP A 253 -14.31 -16.59 0.88
C TRP A 253 -14.44 -17.74 1.89
N PRO A 254 -15.43 -17.68 2.80
CA PRO A 254 -15.53 -18.63 3.92
C PRO A 254 -15.81 -20.07 3.46
N ASP A 255 -16.50 -20.23 2.34
CA ASP A 255 -16.91 -21.53 1.78
C ASP A 255 -15.85 -22.16 0.85
N VAL A 256 -14.69 -21.51 0.69
CA VAL A 256 -13.60 -22.05 -0.12
C VAL A 256 -12.66 -22.86 0.77
N ASP A 257 -12.61 -24.18 0.57
CA ASP A 257 -11.84 -25.13 1.41
C ASP A 257 -10.42 -24.66 1.73
N VAL A 258 -9.70 -24.15 0.72
CA VAL A 258 -8.32 -23.71 0.93
C VAL A 258 -8.22 -22.40 1.73
N SER A 259 -9.22 -21.52 1.65
CA SER A 259 -9.31 -20.35 2.52
C SER A 259 -9.52 -20.80 3.97
N GLN A 260 -10.33 -21.83 4.19
CA GLN A 260 -10.54 -22.41 5.52
C GLN A 260 -9.26 -23.03 6.08
N ALA A 261 -8.52 -23.82 5.29
CA ALA A 261 -7.26 -24.42 5.71
C ALA A 261 -6.18 -23.36 6.04
N SER A 262 -6.11 -22.31 5.23
CA SER A 262 -5.21 -21.17 5.48
C SER A 262 -5.61 -20.39 6.74
N ALA A 263 -6.91 -20.15 6.94
CA ALA A 263 -7.42 -19.51 8.15
C ALA A 263 -7.14 -20.36 9.40
N ASP A 264 -7.31 -21.68 9.31
CA ASP A 264 -7.02 -22.62 10.39
C ASP A 264 -5.54 -22.59 10.79
N ALA A 265 -4.62 -22.53 9.82
CA ALA A 265 -3.18 -22.41 10.08
C ALA A 265 -2.81 -21.05 10.73
N LEU A 266 -3.41 -19.95 10.26
CA LEU A 266 -3.22 -18.63 10.86
C LEU A 266 -3.81 -18.57 12.28
N ALA A 267 -4.99 -19.16 12.49
CA ALA A 267 -5.65 -19.25 13.78
C ALA A 267 -4.83 -20.10 14.76
N SER A 268 -4.27 -21.23 14.32
CA SER A 268 -3.36 -22.05 15.12
C SER A 268 -2.13 -21.25 15.58
N ARG A 269 -1.48 -20.50 14.67
CA ARG A 269 -0.38 -19.62 15.07
C ARG A 269 -0.85 -18.57 16.06
N LEU A 270 -1.96 -17.90 15.80
CA LEU A 270 -2.54 -16.90 16.69
C LEU A 270 -2.84 -17.48 18.09
N ALA A 271 -3.38 -18.69 18.18
CA ALA A 271 -3.66 -19.38 19.44
C ALA A 271 -2.40 -19.76 20.23
N ASN A 272 -1.28 -20.04 19.55
CA ASN A 272 -0.04 -20.54 20.18
C ASN A 272 1.03 -19.45 20.38
N ASP A 273 1.01 -18.37 19.61
CA ASP A 273 2.01 -17.28 19.64
C ASP A 273 1.54 -16.10 20.49
N ARG A 274 1.92 -16.10 21.77
CA ARG A 274 1.54 -15.03 22.74
C ARG A 274 2.13 -13.67 22.37
N GLU A 275 3.35 -13.64 21.84
CA GLU A 275 4.01 -12.39 21.45
C GLU A 275 3.26 -11.73 20.28
N LEU A 276 2.93 -12.52 19.26
CA LEU A 276 2.12 -12.06 18.15
C LEU A 276 0.74 -11.59 18.62
N ARG A 277 0.06 -12.33 19.50
CA ARG A 277 -1.24 -11.90 20.06
C ARG A 277 -1.15 -10.56 20.75
N ASN A 278 -0.13 -10.36 21.58
CA ASN A 278 0.04 -9.12 22.34
C ASN A 278 0.41 -7.95 21.42
N ALA A 279 1.10 -8.21 20.32
CA ALA A 279 1.49 -7.20 19.35
C ALA A 279 0.36 -6.79 18.37
N LEU A 280 -0.79 -7.48 18.38
CA LEU A 280 -1.96 -7.03 17.63
C LEU A 280 -2.51 -5.72 18.20
N SER A 281 -2.74 -4.74 17.31
CA SER A 281 -3.48 -3.52 17.65
C SER A 281 -4.97 -3.80 17.85
N HIS A 282 -5.71 -2.83 18.39
CA HIS A 282 -7.17 -2.90 18.52
C HIS A 282 -7.87 -3.21 17.18
N ILE A 283 -7.47 -2.56 16.09
CA ILE A 283 -7.97 -2.87 14.74
C ILE A 283 -7.65 -4.32 14.34
N GLY A 284 -6.42 -4.77 14.61
CA GLY A 284 -6.00 -6.13 14.29
C GLY A 284 -6.79 -7.20 15.03
N VAL A 285 -7.10 -6.97 16.32
CA VAL A 285 -7.95 -7.86 17.13
C VAL A 285 -9.37 -7.90 16.57
N THR A 286 -9.98 -6.75 16.27
CA THR A 286 -11.32 -6.68 15.68
C THR A 286 -11.40 -7.41 14.33
N GLN A 287 -10.42 -7.19 13.46
CA GLN A 287 -10.33 -7.87 12.16
C GLN A 287 -10.19 -9.38 12.32
N ALA A 288 -9.32 -9.83 13.23
CA ALA A 288 -9.13 -11.25 13.50
C ALA A 288 -10.41 -11.89 14.03
N LEU A 289 -11.06 -11.31 15.04
CA LEU A 289 -12.30 -11.86 15.61
C LEU A 289 -13.44 -11.93 14.58
N ASN A 290 -13.64 -10.88 13.78
CA ASN A 290 -14.63 -10.87 12.69
C ASN A 290 -14.33 -11.93 11.62
N ALA A 291 -13.05 -12.15 11.33
CA ALA A 291 -12.63 -13.18 10.38
C ALA A 291 -12.89 -14.59 10.94
N LEU A 292 -12.44 -14.86 12.17
CA LEU A 292 -12.56 -16.16 12.84
C LEU A 292 -14.03 -16.56 13.03
N SER A 293 -14.93 -15.59 13.23
CA SER A 293 -16.37 -15.84 13.33
C SER A 293 -16.99 -16.41 12.05
N LYS A 294 -16.26 -16.48 10.93
CA LYS A 294 -16.70 -17.13 9.69
C LYS A 294 -16.44 -18.64 9.69
N TRP A 295 -15.66 -19.15 10.64
CA TRP A 295 -15.35 -20.58 10.78
C TRP A 295 -15.55 -21.07 12.23
N PRO A 296 -16.78 -20.95 12.78
CA PRO A 296 -17.04 -21.22 14.18
C PRO A 296 -16.82 -22.67 14.59
N GLU A 297 -16.91 -23.63 13.66
CA GLU A 297 -16.77 -25.08 13.97
C GLU A 297 -15.32 -25.58 13.87
N ARG A 298 -14.35 -24.67 13.67
CA ARG A 298 -12.94 -25.04 13.56
C ARG A 298 -12.23 -24.82 14.88
N ALA A 299 -11.73 -25.90 15.48
CA ALA A 299 -11.07 -25.88 16.79
C ALA A 299 -9.94 -24.84 16.91
N ASN A 300 -9.11 -24.64 15.87
CA ASN A 300 -8.07 -23.61 15.92
C ASN A 300 -8.67 -22.19 15.88
N CYS A 301 -9.78 -22.00 15.16
CA CYS A 301 -10.48 -20.72 15.11
C CYS A 301 -11.20 -20.41 16.44
N GLU A 302 -11.82 -21.41 17.07
CA GLU A 302 -12.38 -21.30 18.42
C GLU A 302 -11.28 -20.95 19.43
N SER A 303 -10.19 -21.71 19.44
CA SER A 303 -9.06 -21.48 20.35
C SER A 303 -8.46 -20.07 20.18
N ALA A 304 -8.26 -19.62 18.94
CA ALA A 304 -7.80 -18.28 18.64
C ALA A 304 -8.79 -17.19 19.09
N THR A 305 -10.09 -17.45 18.95
CA THR A 305 -11.15 -16.56 19.40
C THR A 305 -11.13 -16.43 20.92
N ASP A 306 -11.02 -17.54 21.64
CA ASP A 306 -11.01 -17.57 23.11
C ASP A 306 -9.82 -16.80 23.69
N VAL A 307 -8.61 -16.99 23.15
CA VAL A 307 -7.43 -16.27 23.64
C VAL A 307 -7.45 -14.79 23.32
N LEU A 308 -8.07 -14.39 22.19
CA LEU A 308 -8.26 -12.97 21.85
C LEU A 308 -9.35 -12.33 22.72
N ALA A 309 -10.45 -13.05 22.96
CA ALA A 309 -11.51 -12.61 23.86
C ALA A 309 -11.01 -12.48 25.31
N GLY A 310 -10.19 -13.43 25.77
CA GLY A 310 -9.51 -13.37 27.06
C GLY A 310 -8.60 -12.15 27.18
N ARG A 311 -7.76 -11.90 26.16
CA ARG A 311 -6.94 -10.67 26.11
C ARG A 311 -7.82 -9.41 26.19
N LEU A 312 -8.91 -9.36 25.42
CA LEU A 312 -9.82 -8.21 25.43
C LEU A 312 -10.48 -8.00 26.80
N ALA A 313 -10.77 -9.06 27.55
CA ALA A 313 -11.32 -8.95 28.90
C ALA A 313 -10.29 -8.42 29.92
N GLU A 314 -9.01 -8.75 29.75
CA GLU A 314 -7.91 -8.38 30.64
C GLU A 314 -7.30 -7.00 30.32
N ASP A 315 -7.26 -6.60 29.05
CA ASP A 315 -6.57 -5.41 28.56
C ASP A 315 -7.53 -4.19 28.50
N ASN A 316 -7.49 -3.36 29.54
CA ASN A 316 -8.31 -2.14 29.65
C ASN A 316 -8.00 -1.13 28.54
N ASP A 317 -6.73 -0.95 28.19
CA ASP A 317 -6.29 0.03 27.19
C ASP A 317 -6.78 -0.40 25.80
N LEU A 318 -6.72 -1.70 25.50
CA LEU A 318 -7.29 -2.28 24.29
C LEU A 318 -8.80 -2.05 24.20
N ARG A 319 -9.55 -2.23 25.30
CA ARG A 319 -11.00 -1.95 25.34
C ARG A 319 -11.32 -0.48 25.11
N GLN A 320 -10.56 0.43 25.73
CA GLN A 320 -10.74 1.87 25.53
C GLN A 320 -10.49 2.25 24.06
N ALA A 321 -9.38 1.77 23.48
CA ALA A 321 -9.05 2.02 22.08
C ALA A 321 -10.11 1.47 21.12
N MET A 322 -10.74 0.33 21.43
CA MET A 322 -11.87 -0.20 20.64
C MET A 322 -13.14 0.65 20.79
N GLY A 323 -13.42 1.18 21.98
CA GLY A 323 -14.57 2.05 22.24
C GLY A 323 -14.50 3.39 21.51
N GLU A 324 -13.32 4.01 21.48
CA GLU A 324 -13.09 5.29 20.76
C GLU A 324 -13.28 5.16 19.25
N HIS A 325 -12.92 4.01 18.66
CA HIS A 325 -13.09 3.76 17.23
C HIS A 325 -14.57 3.62 16.82
N HIS A 326 -15.43 3.07 17.69
CA HIS A 326 -16.88 3.00 17.42
C HIS A 326 -17.54 4.39 17.44
N VAL A 327 -17.06 5.32 18.26
CA VAL A 327 -17.58 6.69 18.32
C VAL A 327 -17.14 7.52 17.11
N ALA A 328 -15.97 7.24 16.53
CA ALA A 328 -15.44 7.98 15.37
C ALA A 328 -16.04 7.57 14.00
N VAL A 329 -16.76 6.44 13.93
CA VAL A 329 -17.39 5.90 12.71
C VAL A 329 -18.92 6.02 12.74
N SER A 330 -19.48 6.59 13.82
CA SER A 330 -20.91 6.90 14.00
C SER A 330 -21.20 8.36 13.66
#